data_AF-A0A7R9DV93-F1
#
_entry.id   AF-A0A7R9DV93-F1
#
_cell.length_a   1.000
_cell.length_b   1.000
_cell.length_c   1.000
_cell.angle_alpha   90.00
_cell.angle_beta   90.00
_cell.angle_gamma   90.00
#
_symmetry.space_group_name_H-M   'P 1'
#
loop_
_entity.id
_entity.type
_entity.pdbx_description
1 polymer ?
#
loop_
_entity_poly.entity_id
_entity_poly.type
_entity_poly.pdbx_seq_one_letter_code
_entity_poly.pdbx_strand_id
1 'polypeptide(L)'
;MVDTRAKVLQVGQYVTVNGDVVSNLNISSIHTNDGGLYKCIASSKVGSTEHAAKLNVYGLPFIRPMEKKAIKVFPNGTLIIENVERLSDQAIYTCVARNAQGFSARGTLEVQVM
;
A
#
# COMPACT_ATOMS: atom_id res chain seq x y z
N MET A 1 5.13 -6.13 -27.85
CA MET A 1 3.71 -6.17 -28.24
C MET A 1 2.94 -5.35 -27.23
N VAL A 2 2.36 -4.22 -27.64
CA VAL A 2 1.42 -3.47 -26.80
C VAL A 2 0.06 -4.16 -27.01
N ASP A 3 -0.47 -4.82 -25.98
CA ASP A 3 -1.84 -5.35 -26.03
C ASP A 3 -2.80 -4.16 -26.20
N THR A 4 -3.46 -4.08 -27.35
CA THR A 4 -4.42 -3.02 -27.70
C THR A 4 -5.80 -3.22 -27.05
N ARG A 5 -5.97 -4.23 -26.19
CA ARG A 5 -7.23 -4.42 -25.45
C ARG A 5 -7.22 -3.56 -24.19
N ALA A 6 -8.24 -2.70 -24.07
CA ALA A 6 -8.49 -1.99 -22.83
C ALA A 6 -8.75 -3.01 -21.70
N LYS A 7 -7.98 -2.93 -20.61
CA LYS A 7 -8.19 -3.75 -19.42
C LYS A 7 -9.53 -3.41 -18.78
N VAL A 8 -10.48 -4.34 -18.83
CA VAL A 8 -11.77 -4.23 -18.15
C VAL A 8 -11.73 -5.05 -16.85
N LEU A 9 -11.97 -4.37 -15.73
CA LEU A 9 -12.21 -4.96 -14.43
C LEU A 9 -13.72 -5.05 -14.21
N GLN A 10 -14.23 -6.25 -13.97
CA GLN A 10 -15.64 -6.51 -13.71
C GLN A 10 -15.80 -7.04 -12.29
N VAL A 11 -16.51 -6.29 -11.45
CA VAL A 11 -16.87 -6.72 -10.10
C VAL A 11 -18.37 -6.95 -10.08
N GLY A 12 -18.78 -8.13 -9.64
CA GLY A 12 -20.19 -8.50 -9.54
C GLY A 12 -20.49 -9.13 -8.19
N GLN A 13 -21.63 -8.80 -7.61
CA GLN A 13 -22.11 -9.39 -6.37
C GLN A 13 -23.59 -9.73 -6.48
N TYR A 14 -23.98 -10.87 -5.94
CA TYR A 14 -25.38 -11.26 -5.82
C TYR A 14 -25.61 -12.12 -4.57
N VAL A 15 -26.87 -12.22 -4.16
CA VAL A 15 -27.31 -13.07 -3.05
C VAL A 15 -27.97 -14.31 -3.63
N THR A 16 -27.53 -15.48 -3.17
CA THR A 16 -28.10 -16.76 -3.57
C THR A 16 -29.47 -16.97 -2.92
N VAL A 17 -30.25 -17.94 -3.42
CA VAL A 17 -31.52 -18.34 -2.80
C VAL A 17 -31.36 -18.86 -1.37
N ASN A 18 -30.15 -19.32 -1.01
CA ASN A 18 -29.83 -19.80 0.34
C ASN A 18 -29.45 -18.66 1.30
N GLY A 19 -29.38 -17.41 0.82
CA GLY A 19 -28.98 -16.24 1.61
C GLY A 19 -27.48 -15.95 1.61
N ASP A 20 -26.66 -16.77 0.94
CA ASP A 20 -25.22 -16.55 0.82
C ASP A 20 -24.91 -15.40 -0.15
N VAL A 21 -23.91 -14.57 0.19
CA VAL A 21 -23.42 -13.51 -0.68
C VAL A 21 -22.24 -14.03 -1.50
N VAL A 22 -22.37 -14.00 -2.83
CA VAL A 22 -21.30 -14.38 -3.75
C VAL A 22 -20.77 -13.13 -4.44
N SER A 23 -19.47 -12.89 -4.34
CA SER A 23 -18.77 -11.78 -4.98
C SER A 23 -17.69 -12.31 -5.92
N ASN A 24 -17.66 -11.80 -7.14
CA ASN A 24 -16.73 -12.19 -8.19
C ASN A 24 -15.94 -10.98 -8.69
N LEU A 25 -14.64 -11.17 -8.88
CA LEU A 25 -13.74 -10.21 -9.52
C LEU A 25 -13.17 -10.84 -10.79
N ASN A 26 -13.58 -10.32 -11.95
CA ASN A 26 -13.14 -10.77 -13.26
C ASN A 26 -12.21 -9.73 -13.91
N ILE A 27 -11.09 -10.21 -14.44
CA ILE A 27 -10.08 -9.40 -15.13
C ILE A 27 -10.01 -9.88 -16.57
N SER A 28 -10.43 -9.04 -17.53
CA SER A 28 -10.59 -9.44 -18.94
C SER A 28 -9.28 -9.68 -19.71
N SER A 29 -8.27 -8.84 -19.50
CA SER A 29 -6.92 -9.02 -20.05
C SER A 29 -5.89 -8.85 -18.93
N ILE A 30 -5.37 -9.97 -18.45
CA ILE A 30 -4.44 -10.02 -17.32
C ILE A 30 -3.02 -9.67 -17.77
N HIS A 31 -2.38 -8.72 -17.08
CA HIS A 31 -1.01 -8.31 -17.33
C HIS A 31 -0.10 -8.68 -16.15
N THR A 32 1.23 -8.67 -16.36
CA THR A 32 2.20 -9.02 -15.30
C THR A 32 2.08 -8.14 -14.06
N ASN A 33 1.70 -6.87 -14.23
CA ASN A 33 1.44 -5.91 -13.15
C ASN A 33 0.16 -6.21 -12.34
N ASP A 34 -0.73 -7.06 -12.85
CA ASP A 34 -1.93 -7.51 -12.16
C ASP A 34 -1.64 -8.66 -11.19
N GLY A 35 -0.52 -9.37 -11.36
CA GLY A 35 -0.07 -10.38 -10.41
C GLY A 35 0.07 -9.80 -9.00
N GLY A 36 -0.30 -10.57 -7.98
CA GLY A 36 -0.23 -10.09 -6.60
C GLY A 36 -1.06 -10.88 -5.61
N LEU A 37 -1.07 -10.41 -4.37
CA LEU A 37 -1.97 -10.92 -3.34
C LEU A 37 -3.32 -10.22 -3.46
N TYR A 38 -4.35 -10.98 -3.82
CA TYR A 38 -5.72 -10.51 -3.85
C TYR A 38 -6.39 -10.84 -2.53
N LYS A 39 -7.23 -9.93 -2.04
CA LYS A 39 -7.92 -10.07 -0.76
C LYS A 39 -9.39 -9.72 -0.94
N CYS A 40 -10.28 -10.63 -0.58
CA CYS A 40 -11.69 -10.32 -0.42
C CYS A 40 -11.96 -10.02 1.05
N ILE A 41 -12.75 -8.96 1.29
CA ILE A 41 -13.13 -8.52 2.63
C ILE A 41 -14.65 -8.53 2.67
N ALA A 42 -15.21 -9.45 3.45
CA ALA A 42 -16.64 -9.48 3.73
C ALA A 42 -16.89 -8.68 5.01
N SER A 43 -17.52 -7.52 4.86
CA SER A 43 -17.78 -6.59 5.97
C SER A 43 -19.29 -6.46 6.24
N SER A 44 -19.66 -6.47 7.51
CA SER A 44 -21.03 -6.36 8.00
C SER A 44 -21.09 -5.41 9.19
N LYS A 45 -22.30 -5.03 9.64
CA LYS A 45 -22.49 -4.16 10.81
C LYS A 45 -21.89 -4.73 12.10
N VAL A 46 -21.74 -6.05 12.18
CA VAL A 46 -21.29 -6.78 13.39
C VAL A 46 -19.80 -7.07 13.36
N GLY A 47 -19.14 -6.89 12.22
CA GLY A 47 -17.72 -7.21 12.04
C GLY A 47 -17.37 -7.54 10.59
N SER A 48 -16.10 -7.84 10.37
CA SER A 48 -15.54 -8.17 9.05
C SER A 48 -14.68 -9.41 9.10
N THR A 49 -14.70 -10.18 8.02
CA THR A 49 -13.79 -11.29 7.80
C THR A 49 -13.09 -11.11 6.46
N GLU A 50 -11.92 -11.70 6.32
CA GLU A 50 -11.05 -11.52 5.17
C GLU A 50 -10.44 -12.84 4.73
N HIS A 51 -10.27 -12.98 3.42
CA HIS A 51 -9.55 -14.09 2.82
C HIS A 51 -8.62 -13.55 1.74
N ALA A 52 -7.40 -14.07 1.69
CA ALA A 52 -6.38 -13.63 0.75
C ALA A 52 -5.81 -14.82 -0.03
N ALA A 53 -5.63 -14.62 -1.34
CA ALA A 53 -5.10 -15.61 -2.26
C ALA A 53 -4.15 -14.94 -3.27
N LYS A 54 -3.08 -15.64 -3.64
CA LYS A 54 -2.07 -15.11 -4.57
C LYS A 54 -2.46 -15.44 -6.01
N LEU A 55 -2.55 -14.41 -6.85
CA LEU A 55 -2.66 -14.53 -8.30
C LEU A 55 -1.28 -14.37 -8.93
N ASN A 56 -0.74 -15.46 -9.48
CA ASN A 56 0.55 -15.44 -10.16
C ASN A 56 0.35 -15.21 -11.65
N VAL A 57 1.05 -14.22 -12.22
CA VAL A 57 1.03 -13.91 -13.66
C VAL A 57 2.45 -14.03 -14.18
N TYR A 58 2.64 -14.83 -15.23
CA TYR A 58 3.95 -15.06 -15.80
C TYR A 58 4.42 -13.89 -16.66
N GLY A 59 5.67 -13.50 -16.49
CA GLY A 59 6.38 -12.56 -17.34
C GLY A 59 7.55 -11.93 -16.62
N LEU A 60 8.08 -10.84 -17.17
CA LEU A 60 9.21 -10.13 -16.58
C LEU A 60 8.87 -9.57 -15.20
N PRO A 61 9.83 -9.56 -14.26
CA PRO A 61 9.61 -9.00 -12.94
C PRO A 61 9.26 -7.51 -13.04
N PHE A 62 8.21 -7.09 -12.34
CA PHE A 62 7.77 -5.70 -12.25
C PHE A 62 7.41 -5.36 -10.80
N ILE A 63 8.00 -4.28 -10.28
CA ILE A 63 7.69 -3.76 -8.94
C ILE A 63 6.64 -2.67 -9.11
N ARG A 64 5.47 -2.85 -8.49
CA ARG A 64 4.45 -1.79 -8.45
C ARG A 64 4.98 -0.63 -7.60
N PRO A 65 4.78 0.64 -8.03
CA PRO A 65 5.05 1.79 -7.18
C PRO A 65 4.27 1.63 -5.88
N MET A 66 4.97 1.66 -4.75
CA MET A 66 4.32 1.73 -3.45
C MET A 66 3.94 3.19 -3.23
N GLU A 67 2.69 3.45 -2.86
CA GLU A 67 2.31 4.80 -2.46
C GLU A 67 3.05 5.13 -1.17
N LYS A 68 3.92 6.13 -1.22
CA LYS A 68 4.64 6.60 -0.04
C LYS A 68 3.61 7.09 0.98
N LYS A 69 3.43 6.34 2.07
CA LYS A 69 2.67 6.85 3.20
C LYS A 69 3.38 8.09 3.75
N ALA A 70 2.59 9.11 4.05
CA ALA A 70 3.10 10.37 4.54
C ALA A 70 3.95 10.17 5.81
N ILE A 71 5.11 10.81 5.82
CA ILE A 71 5.93 10.97 7.01
C ILE A 71 5.18 11.91 7.96
N LYS A 72 4.96 11.47 9.21
CA LYS A 72 4.23 12.26 10.21
C LYS A 72 5.21 12.92 11.16
N VAL A 73 5.13 14.24 11.30
CA VAL A 73 5.91 15.03 12.27
C VAL A 73 4.97 15.57 13.33
N PHE A 74 5.31 15.37 14.59
CA PHE A 74 4.53 15.81 15.74
C PHE A 74 5.16 17.07 16.38
N PRO A 75 4.36 17.97 17.00
CA PRO A 75 4.88 19.15 17.68
C PRO A 75 5.83 18.85 18.84
N ASN A 76 5.77 17.63 19.41
CA ASN A 76 6.69 17.16 20.44
C ASN A 76 8.08 16.78 19.88
N GLY A 77 8.33 16.96 18.59
CA GLY A 77 9.59 16.63 17.93
C GLY A 77 9.70 15.20 17.42
N THR A 78 8.64 14.39 17.53
CA THR A 78 8.66 13.00 17.04
C THR A 78 8.44 12.93 15.53
N LEU A 79 9.26 12.13 14.86
CA LEU A 79 9.12 11.75 13.45
C LEU A 79 8.65 10.30 13.39
N ILE A 80 7.55 10.02 12.68
CA ILE A 80 7.04 8.66 12.46
C ILE A 80 7.00 8.36 10.96
N ILE A 81 7.63 7.25 10.57
CA ILE A 81 7.60 6.66 9.22
C ILE A 81 6.80 5.36 9.33
N GLU A 82 5.57 5.34 8.79
CA GLU A 82 4.65 4.20 8.97
C GLU A 82 4.98 3.01 8.07
N ASN A 83 5.30 3.26 6.80
CA ASN A 83 5.69 2.24 5.82
C ASN A 83 7.11 2.57 5.35
N VAL A 84 8.11 1.88 5.89
CA VAL A 84 9.53 2.15 5.60
C VAL A 84 9.92 1.49 4.28
N GLU A 85 10.40 2.28 3.32
CA GLU A 85 10.90 1.82 2.03
C GLU A 85 12.39 2.10 1.85
N ARG A 86 13.16 1.06 1.50
CA ARG A 86 14.62 1.16 1.38
C ARG A 86 15.10 2.24 0.41
N LEU A 87 14.46 2.36 -0.75
CA LEU A 87 14.90 3.31 -1.78
C LEU A 87 14.58 4.77 -1.46
N SER A 88 13.55 5.04 -0.65
CA SER A 88 13.05 6.40 -0.40
C SER A 88 13.23 6.90 1.02
N ASP A 89 13.40 6.01 2.00
CA ASP A 89 13.49 6.37 3.42
C ASP A 89 14.86 6.05 4.03
N GLN A 90 15.74 5.37 3.29
CA GLN A 90 17.15 5.23 3.68
C GLN A 90 17.89 6.55 3.42
N ALA A 91 17.93 7.42 4.42
CA ALA A 91 18.51 8.75 4.33
C ALA A 91 18.97 9.27 5.70
N ILE A 92 19.65 10.42 5.70
CA ILE A 92 20.03 11.15 6.92
C ILE A 92 18.91 12.14 7.26
N TYR A 93 18.24 11.91 8.38
CA TYR A 93 17.23 12.78 8.94
C TYR A 93 17.85 13.80 9.87
N THR A 94 17.40 15.04 9.78
CA THR A 94 17.85 16.13 10.64
C THR A 94 16.70 16.61 11.52
N CYS A 95 16.90 16.63 12.83
CA CYS A 95 16.04 17.37 13.74
C CYS A 95 16.69 18.71 14.13
N VAL A 96 15.88 19.76 14.20
CA VAL A 96 16.32 21.09 14.64
C VAL A 96 15.40 21.56 15.75
N ALA A 97 15.95 21.76 16.95
CA ALA A 97 15.25 22.37 18.06
C ALA A 97 15.67 23.84 18.15
N ARG A 98 14.70 24.75 18.20
CA ARG A 98 14.95 26.20 18.32
C ARG A 98 14.24 26.75 19.55
N ASN A 99 14.93 27.61 20.31
CA ASN A 99 14.32 28.33 21.41
C ASN A 99 13.84 29.73 21.00
N ALA A 100 13.06 30.39 21.87
CA ALA A 100 12.49 31.72 21.59
C ALA A 100 13.54 32.83 21.42
N GLN A 101 14.75 32.63 21.95
CA GLN A 101 15.88 33.57 21.84
C GLN A 101 16.67 33.38 20.54
N GLY A 102 16.27 32.43 19.69
CA GLY A 102 16.87 32.19 18.39
C GLY A 102 18.00 31.14 18.36
N PHE A 103 18.42 30.62 19.51
CA PHE A 103 19.40 29.54 19.57
C PHE A 103 18.79 28.25 19.01
N SER A 104 19.58 27.51 18.24
CA SER A 104 19.18 26.24 17.65
C SER A 104 20.19 25.14 17.94
N ALA A 105 19.69 23.95 18.28
CA ALA A 105 20.45 22.72 18.31
C ALA A 105 20.02 21.83 17.13
N ARG A 106 20.98 21.14 16.51
CA ARG A 106 20.73 20.22 15.38
C ARG A 106 21.25 18.83 15.72
N GLY A 107 20.44 17.81 15.46
CA GLY A 107 20.85 16.41 15.52
C GLY A 107 20.61 15.72 14.18
N THR A 108 21.48 14.78 13.82
CA THR A 108 21.36 13.98 12.60
C THR A 108 21.20 12.50 12.95
N LEU A 109 20.29 11.82 12.27
CA LEU A 109 20.01 10.39 12.39
C LEU A 109 20.15 9.74 11.02
N GLU A 110 21.03 8.76 10.89
CA GLU A 110 21.12 7.94 9.69
C GLU A 110 20.16 6.76 9.82
N VAL A 111 19.16 6.70 8.93
CA VAL A 111 18.21 5.59 8.88
C VAL A 111 18.68 4.60 7.84
N GLN A 112 18.99 3.38 8.27
CA GLN A 112 19.39 2.27 7.41
C GLN A 112 18.34 1.15 7.46
N VAL A 113 17.88 0.71 6.30
CA VAL A 113 16.90 -0.37 6.15
C VAL A 113 17.65 -1.64 5.76
N MET A 114 17.53 -2.71 6.55
CA MET A 114 18.19 -4.00 6.31
C MET A 114 17.42 -4.84 5.27
#